data_AF-A0A9D8KIV9-F1
#
_entry.id   AF-A0A9D8KIV9-F1
#
_cell.length_a   1.000
_cell.length_b   1.000
_cell.length_c   1.000
_cell.angle_alpha   90.00
_cell.angle_beta   90.00
_cell.angle_gamma   90.00
#
_symmetry.space_group_name_H-M   'P 1'
#
loop_
_entity.id
_entity.type
_entity.pdbx_description
1 polymer ?
#
loop_
_entity_poly.entity_id
_entity_poly.type
_entity_poly.pdbx_seq_one_letter_code
_entity_poly.pdbx_strand_id
1 'polypeptide(L)'
;MDASENLYKALVEDFGMEGATGSVRFNLRDFGITVEQNNIVGNILEEWLDKWMTSKGIVHIHNHKQASPDFWLDPDNLESNWLEIKSFTGSPNFDIAAFRSFINLVIEKPWKLHSKHLLIKYKMENGVVEIERIWLKNLWEICSTSGTWPVKVQ
;
A
#
# COMPACT_ATOMS: atom_id res chain seq x y z
N MET A 1 -20.77 -3.91 2.41
CA MET A 1 -19.49 -3.70 3.11
C MET A 1 -18.46 -3.42 2.02
N ASP A 2 -17.72 -2.32 2.13
CA ASP A 2 -16.74 -1.86 1.12
C ASP A 2 -15.65 -2.93 0.91
N ALA A 3 -15.23 -3.17 -0.34
CA ALA A 3 -14.30 -4.24 -0.68
C ALA A 3 -12.97 -4.11 0.06
N SER A 4 -12.53 -2.88 0.30
CA SER A 4 -11.30 -2.56 1.04
C SER A 4 -11.42 -2.92 2.52
N GLU A 5 -12.58 -2.71 3.12
CA GLU A 5 -12.85 -3.05 4.52
C GLU A 5 -12.88 -4.58 4.71
N ASN A 6 -13.44 -5.31 3.75
CA ASN A 6 -13.39 -6.78 3.75
C ASN A 6 -11.96 -7.30 3.63
N LEU A 7 -11.16 -6.74 2.71
CA LEU A 7 -9.75 -7.07 2.55
C LEU A 7 -8.98 -6.80 3.85
N TYR A 8 -9.15 -5.61 4.43
CA TYR A 8 -8.50 -5.24 5.69
C TYR A 8 -8.87 -6.19 6.82
N LYS A 9 -10.15 -6.53 6.96
CA LYS A 9 -10.62 -7.50 7.94
C LYS A 9 -9.95 -8.86 7.75
N ALA A 10 -9.84 -9.36 6.51
CA ALA A 10 -9.16 -10.62 6.23
C ALA A 10 -7.64 -10.57 6.55
N LEU A 11 -6.96 -9.44 6.30
CA LEU A 11 -5.56 -9.27 6.69
C LEU A 11 -5.36 -9.28 8.21
N VAL A 12 -6.28 -8.67 8.96
CA VAL A 12 -6.21 -8.62 10.43
C VAL A 12 -6.63 -9.96 11.05
N GLU A 13 -7.79 -10.49 10.67
CA GLU A 13 -8.42 -11.62 11.36
C GLU A 13 -7.96 -12.98 10.84
N ASP A 14 -7.82 -13.14 9.51
CA ASP A 14 -7.50 -14.44 8.91
C ASP A 14 -5.99 -14.63 8.74
N PHE A 15 -5.28 -13.59 8.30
CA PHE A 15 -3.83 -13.66 8.10
C PHE A 15 -3.04 -13.37 9.38
N GLY A 16 -3.54 -12.48 10.25
CA GLY A 16 -2.80 -12.01 11.41
C GLY A 16 -1.59 -11.18 11.01
N MET A 17 -1.80 -10.13 10.20
CA MET A 17 -0.71 -9.38 9.57
C MET A 17 0.20 -8.65 10.57
N GLU A 18 -0.34 -8.11 11.67
CA GLU A 18 0.47 -7.43 12.69
C GLU A 18 1.29 -8.43 13.49
N GLY A 19 2.60 -8.17 13.61
CA GLY A 19 3.58 -9.10 14.18
C GLY A 19 4.05 -10.19 13.22
N ALA A 20 3.48 -10.29 12.01
CA ALA A 20 3.96 -11.22 11.00
C ALA A 20 5.37 -10.82 10.55
N THR A 21 6.19 -11.84 10.25
CA THR A 21 7.56 -11.66 9.77
C THR A 21 7.75 -12.25 8.38
N GLY A 22 8.64 -11.64 7.61
CA GLY A 22 9.00 -12.07 6.27
C GLY A 22 10.47 -11.75 5.98
N SER A 23 11.00 -12.31 4.91
CA SER A 23 12.35 -11.97 4.43
C SER A 23 12.40 -12.13 2.91
N VAL A 24 13.31 -11.39 2.29
CA VAL A 24 13.56 -11.48 0.85
C VAL A 24 14.86 -12.24 0.66
N ARG A 25 14.80 -13.37 -0.03
CA ARG A 25 15.99 -14.16 -0.38
C ARG A 25 16.27 -14.04 -1.87
N PHE A 26 17.49 -13.67 -2.19
CA PHE A 26 17.98 -13.71 -3.57
C PHE A 26 19.05 -14.80 -3.68
N ASN A 27 18.87 -15.72 -4.61
CA ASN A 27 19.80 -16.82 -4.85
C ASN A 27 20.30 -16.75 -6.30
N LEU A 28 21.62 -16.85 -6.47
CA LEU A 28 22.26 -16.91 -7.76
C LEU A 28 23.34 -17.99 -7.75
N ARG A 29 23.09 -19.08 -8.50
CA ARG A 29 23.89 -20.31 -8.48
C ARG A 29 24.00 -20.88 -7.06
N ASP A 30 25.23 -21.02 -6.56
CA ASP A 30 25.60 -21.60 -5.27
C ASP A 30 25.71 -20.56 -4.15
N PHE A 31 25.39 -19.30 -4.42
CA PHE A 31 25.42 -18.22 -3.44
C PHE A 31 24.03 -17.59 -3.24
N GLY A 32 23.65 -17.39 -1.97
CA GLY A 32 22.38 -16.80 -1.59
C GLY A 32 22.57 -15.71 -0.55
N ILE A 33 21.72 -14.68 -0.61
CA ILE A 33 21.69 -13.58 0.35
C ILE A 33 20.28 -13.39 0.90
N THR A 34 20.20 -12.87 2.12
CA THR A 34 19.00 -12.18 2.60
C THR A 34 19.16 -10.71 2.25
N VAL A 35 18.15 -10.11 1.62
CA VAL A 35 18.22 -8.72 1.23
C VAL A 35 17.90 -7.82 2.42
N GLU A 36 18.81 -6.90 2.74
CA GLU A 36 18.71 -5.95 3.86
C GLU A 36 18.39 -4.52 3.40
N GLN A 37 18.06 -4.35 2.12
CA GLN A 37 17.75 -3.04 1.55
C GLN A 37 16.30 -2.66 1.86
N ASN A 38 16.11 -1.51 2.51
CA ASN A 38 14.78 -1.05 2.93
C ASN A 38 13.91 -0.55 1.74
N ASN A 39 14.54 0.01 0.70
CA ASN A 39 13.85 0.63 -0.43
C ASN A 39 13.05 -0.34 -1.32
N ILE A 40 13.26 -1.66 -1.20
CA ILE A 40 12.53 -2.67 -1.99
C ILE A 40 11.26 -3.17 -1.29
N VAL A 41 11.14 -2.96 0.02
CA VAL A 41 10.11 -3.63 0.84
C VAL A 41 8.70 -3.23 0.41
N GLY A 42 8.50 -1.96 0.03
CA GLY A 42 7.18 -1.50 -0.42
C GLY A 42 6.67 -2.24 -1.65
N ASN A 43 7.49 -2.32 -2.70
CA ASN A 43 7.14 -3.04 -3.93
C ASN A 43 6.89 -4.53 -3.64
N ILE A 44 7.65 -5.11 -2.71
CA ILE A 44 7.50 -6.52 -2.35
C ILE A 44 6.22 -6.76 -1.54
N LEU A 45 5.84 -5.84 -0.65
CA LEU A 45 4.56 -5.94 0.08
C LEU A 45 3.36 -5.79 -0.86
N GLU A 46 3.45 -4.93 -1.86
CA GLU A 46 2.44 -4.79 -2.92
C GLU A 46 2.32 -6.06 -3.76
N GLU A 47 3.44 -6.60 -4.26
CA GLU A 47 3.46 -7.86 -4.99
C GLU A 47 2.97 -9.04 -4.13
N TRP A 48 3.37 -9.08 -2.86
CA TRP A 48 2.92 -10.09 -1.92
C TRP A 48 1.40 -10.02 -1.72
N LEU A 49 0.83 -8.82 -1.60
CA LEU A 49 -0.60 -8.62 -1.40
C LEU A 49 -1.41 -9.12 -2.60
N ASP A 50 -0.95 -8.85 -3.83
CA ASP A 50 -1.53 -9.39 -5.08
C ASP A 50 -1.61 -10.93 -5.04
N LYS A 51 -0.48 -11.58 -4.73
CA LYS A 51 -0.42 -13.05 -4.65
C LYS A 51 -1.27 -13.61 -3.52
N TRP A 52 -1.29 -12.94 -2.38
CA TRP A 52 -2.09 -13.36 -1.24
C TRP A 52 -3.59 -13.24 -1.53
N MET A 53 -4.05 -12.11 -2.08
CA MET A 53 -5.45 -11.91 -2.48
C MET A 53 -5.87 -12.98 -3.52
N THR A 54 -5.01 -13.26 -4.49
CA THR A 54 -5.23 -14.33 -5.49
C THR A 54 -5.41 -15.69 -4.80
N SER A 55 -4.53 -16.03 -3.85
CA SER A 55 -4.60 -17.30 -3.11
C SER A 55 -5.87 -17.46 -2.26
N LYS A 56 -6.49 -16.33 -1.87
CA LYS A 56 -7.73 -16.28 -1.10
C LYS A 56 -8.98 -16.16 -1.96
N GLY A 57 -8.84 -16.07 -3.29
CA GLY A 57 -9.96 -15.83 -4.20
C GLY A 57 -10.60 -14.45 -4.02
N ILE A 58 -9.86 -13.48 -3.48
CA ILE A 58 -10.32 -12.08 -3.39
C ILE A 58 -10.18 -11.48 -4.79
N VAL A 59 -11.28 -10.99 -5.33
CA VAL A 59 -11.34 -10.40 -6.67
C VAL A 59 -10.63 -9.05 -6.68
N HIS A 60 -9.67 -8.86 -7.59
CA HIS A 60 -8.92 -7.62 -7.76
C HIS A 60 -8.23 -7.56 -9.13
N ILE A 61 -7.78 -6.35 -9.52
CA ILE A 61 -6.80 -6.11 -10.58
C ILE A 61 -5.63 -5.34 -9.97
N HIS A 62 -4.41 -5.86 -10.15
CA HIS A 62 -3.17 -5.16 -9.80
C HIS A 62 -2.75 -4.24 -10.96
N ASN A 63 -2.54 -2.96 -10.65
CA ASN A 63 -2.04 -1.98 -11.60
C ASN A 63 -0.51 -1.91 -11.62
N HIS A 64 0.11 -2.58 -12.59
CA HIS A 64 1.58 -2.55 -12.73
C HIS A 64 2.13 -1.23 -13.31
N LYS A 65 1.29 -0.23 -13.60
CA LYS A 65 1.74 1.08 -14.08
C LYS A 65 2.15 1.94 -12.89
N GLN A 66 3.12 2.84 -13.09
CA GLN A 66 3.44 3.90 -12.12
C GLN A 66 2.33 4.97 -12.08
N ALA A 67 1.11 4.59 -11.69
CA ALA A 67 -0.08 5.43 -11.65
C ALA A 67 -1.12 4.87 -10.67
N SER A 68 -1.90 5.76 -10.04
CA SER A 68 -3.00 5.36 -9.16
C SER A 68 -4.17 4.69 -9.89
N PRO A 69 -4.88 3.75 -9.23
CA PRO A 69 -4.56 3.14 -7.93
C PRO A 69 -3.56 1.98 -8.09
N ASP A 70 -3.03 1.46 -6.99
CA ASP A 70 -2.22 0.23 -7.01
C ASP A 70 -3.11 -1.01 -7.28
N PHE A 71 -4.33 -1.02 -6.71
CA PHE A 71 -5.34 -2.05 -6.96
C PHE A 71 -6.72 -1.48 -7.24
N TRP A 72 -7.44 -2.13 -8.17
CA TRP A 72 -8.90 -2.06 -8.25
C TRP A 72 -9.49 -3.28 -7.57
N LEU A 73 -10.29 -3.08 -6.52
CA LEU A 73 -10.99 -4.18 -5.84
C LEU A 73 -12.39 -4.45 -6.42
N ASP A 74 -12.76 -3.72 -7.46
CA ASP A 74 -13.97 -3.91 -8.25
C ASP A 74 -13.60 -3.92 -9.75
N PRO A 75 -13.26 -5.08 -10.32
CA PRO A 75 -12.87 -5.21 -11.72
C PRO A 75 -13.98 -4.83 -12.71
N ASP A 76 -15.24 -4.89 -12.30
CA ASP A 76 -16.40 -4.55 -13.14
C ASP A 76 -16.65 -3.03 -13.16
N ASN A 77 -16.11 -2.29 -12.19
CA ASN A 77 -16.17 -0.84 -12.11
C ASN A 77 -14.85 -0.22 -11.63
N LEU A 78 -14.00 0.12 -12.58
CA LEU A 78 -12.67 0.73 -12.34
C LEU A 78 -12.72 2.18 -11.80
N GLU A 79 -13.90 2.74 -11.54
CA GLU A 79 -14.09 4.03 -10.86
C GLU A 79 -14.39 3.86 -9.36
N SER A 80 -14.54 2.61 -8.89
CA SER A 80 -14.90 2.28 -7.51
C SER A 80 -13.80 1.47 -6.82
N ASN A 81 -13.82 1.45 -5.48
CA ASN A 81 -12.96 0.63 -4.63
C ASN A 81 -11.46 0.68 -5.00
N TRP A 82 -10.94 1.89 -5.21
CA TRP A 82 -9.51 2.12 -5.40
C TRP A 82 -8.75 1.89 -4.09
N LEU A 83 -7.70 1.08 -4.16
CA LEU A 83 -6.81 0.81 -3.04
C LEU A 83 -5.38 1.23 -3.39
N GLU A 84 -4.79 2.04 -2.51
CA GLU A 84 -3.39 2.47 -2.56
C GLU A 84 -2.62 1.83 -1.40
N ILE A 85 -1.40 1.38 -1.65
CA ILE A 85 -0.53 0.77 -0.66
C ILE A 85 0.57 1.78 -0.30
N LYS A 86 0.77 2.00 1.00
CA LYS A 86 1.90 2.80 1.49
C LYS A 86 2.60 2.07 2.62
N SER A 87 3.83 1.65 2.37
CA SER A 87 4.68 1.03 3.38
C SER A 87 5.71 2.03 3.90
N PHE A 88 6.01 2.03 5.20
CA PHE A 88 7.02 2.93 5.77
C PHE A 88 7.66 2.36 7.04
N THR A 89 8.88 2.84 7.32
CA THR A 89 9.59 2.62 8.60
C THR A 89 9.66 3.92 9.39
N GLY A 90 9.61 3.85 10.73
CA GLY A 90 9.67 5.04 11.57
C GLY A 90 8.42 5.93 11.40
N SER A 91 8.63 7.22 11.09
CA SER A 91 7.54 8.17 10.84
C SER A 91 7.02 8.09 9.39
N PRO A 92 5.72 8.32 9.14
CA PRO A 92 5.13 8.27 7.81
C PRO A 92 5.57 9.50 6.99
N ASN A 93 6.68 9.34 6.25
CA ASN A 93 7.25 10.35 5.37
C ASN A 93 7.02 10.03 3.88
N PHE A 94 6.01 9.23 3.56
CA PHE A 94 5.65 8.92 2.19
C PHE A 94 4.89 10.08 1.54
N ASP A 95 5.07 10.23 0.22
CA ASP A 95 4.27 11.15 -0.57
C ASP A 95 2.97 10.48 -1.05
N ILE A 96 1.91 11.28 -1.12
CA ILE A 96 0.66 10.87 -1.75
C ILE A 96 0.83 10.92 -3.28
N ALA A 97 1.20 12.09 -3.78
CA ALA A 97 1.50 12.35 -5.19
C ALA A 97 2.12 13.75 -5.34
N ALA A 98 2.76 14.00 -6.49
CA ALA A 98 3.13 15.36 -6.87
C ALA A 98 1.87 16.24 -6.96
N PHE A 99 1.86 17.40 -6.30
CA PHE A 99 0.65 18.22 -6.09
C PHE A 99 -0.08 18.58 -7.39
N ARG A 100 0.63 19.02 -8.44
CA ARG A 100 0.02 19.35 -9.74
C ARG A 100 -0.58 18.13 -10.43
N SER A 101 0.14 17.00 -10.40
CA SER A 101 -0.35 15.74 -10.97
C SER A 101 -1.60 15.26 -10.23
N PHE A 102 -1.62 15.42 -8.90
CA PHE A 102 -2.77 15.07 -8.08
C PHE A 102 -4.01 15.91 -8.43
N ILE A 103 -3.86 17.23 -8.60
CA ILE A 103 -4.98 18.11 -9.00
C ILE A 103 -5.54 17.66 -10.36
N ASN A 104 -4.69 17.46 -11.35
CA ASN A 104 -5.12 17.03 -12.68
C ASN A 104 -5.84 15.68 -12.62
N LEU A 105 -5.33 14.74 -11.82
CA LEU A 105 -5.94 13.44 -11.62
C LEU A 105 -7.32 13.55 -10.97
N VAL A 106 -7.51 14.40 -9.97
CA VAL A 106 -8.82 14.59 -9.32
C VAL A 106 -9.82 15.25 -10.26
N ILE A 107 -9.38 16.16 -11.13
CA ILE A 107 -10.25 16.76 -12.15
C ILE A 107 -10.73 15.70 -13.15
N GLU A 108 -9.83 14.82 -13.61
CA GLU A 108 -10.15 13.75 -14.56
C GLU A 108 -10.94 12.60 -13.90
N LYS A 109 -10.57 12.25 -12.66
CA LYS A 109 -11.01 11.07 -11.93
C LYS A 109 -11.37 11.45 -10.49
N PRO A 110 -12.51 12.12 -10.26
CA PRO A 110 -12.88 12.65 -8.95
C PRO A 110 -13.02 11.57 -7.87
N TRP A 111 -13.36 10.34 -8.27
CA TRP A 111 -13.40 9.18 -7.37
C TRP A 111 -12.05 8.83 -6.73
N LYS A 112 -10.92 9.36 -7.23
CA LYS A 112 -9.62 9.29 -6.54
C LYS A 112 -9.70 9.81 -5.09
N LEU A 113 -10.56 10.78 -4.80
CA LEU A 113 -10.75 11.29 -3.44
C LEU A 113 -11.35 10.25 -2.48
N HIS A 114 -12.00 9.22 -3.01
CA HIS A 114 -12.58 8.11 -2.26
C HIS A 114 -11.66 6.89 -2.16
N SER A 115 -10.44 6.96 -2.70
CA SER A 115 -9.48 5.84 -2.60
C SER A 115 -9.14 5.54 -1.14
N LYS A 116 -9.11 4.26 -0.81
CA LYS A 116 -8.64 3.73 0.47
C LYS A 116 -7.12 3.54 0.40
N HIS A 117 -6.46 3.76 1.53
CA HIS A 117 -5.01 3.60 1.68
C HIS A 117 -4.74 2.54 2.74
N LEU A 118 -4.13 1.43 2.34
CA LEU A 118 -3.58 0.44 3.25
C LEU A 118 -2.17 0.89 3.65
N LEU A 119 -2.06 1.40 4.87
CA LEU A 119 -0.81 1.84 5.45
C LEU A 119 -0.16 0.66 6.18
N ILE A 120 1.09 0.35 5.85
CA ILE A 120 1.84 -0.77 6.43
C ILE A 120 3.11 -0.22 7.08
N LYS A 121 3.10 -0.12 8.42
CA LYS A 121 4.31 0.20 9.17
C LYS A 121 5.09 -1.08 9.42
N TYR A 122 6.36 -1.07 9.07
CA TYR A 122 7.26 -2.18 9.31
C TYR A 122 8.58 -1.70 9.89
N LYS A 123 9.36 -2.64 10.39
CA LYS A 123 10.78 -2.48 10.67
C LYS A 123 11.54 -3.61 9.97
N MET A 124 12.82 -3.37 9.70
CA MET A 124 13.72 -4.37 9.13
C MET A 124 14.99 -4.46 9.96
N GLU A 125 15.32 -5.67 10.39
CA GLU A 125 16.55 -5.98 11.13
C GLU A 125 17.19 -7.24 10.53
N ASN A 126 18.45 -7.17 10.10
CA ASN A 126 19.19 -8.29 9.49
C ASN A 126 18.41 -8.98 8.34
N GLY A 127 17.70 -8.18 7.52
CA GLY A 127 16.90 -8.65 6.39
C GLY A 127 15.57 -9.34 6.76
N VAL A 128 15.21 -9.36 8.04
CA VAL A 128 13.88 -9.76 8.51
C VAL A 128 12.99 -8.54 8.59
N VAL A 129 11.89 -8.56 7.84
CA VAL A 129 10.82 -7.56 7.89
C VAL A 129 9.79 -8.01 8.90
N GLU A 130 9.45 -7.16 9.87
CA GLU A 130 8.35 -7.35 10.81
C GLU A 130 7.31 -6.27 10.58
N ILE A 131 6.05 -6.67 10.39
CA ILE A 131 4.93 -5.74 10.27
C ILE A 131 4.55 -5.27 11.67
N GLU A 132 4.85 -4.03 11.99
CA GLU A 132 4.55 -3.47 13.31
C GLU A 132 3.07 -3.13 13.46
N ARG A 133 2.47 -2.61 12.39
CA ARG A 133 1.07 -2.13 12.41
C ARG A 133 0.52 -1.91 11.02
N ILE A 134 -0.79 -2.13 10.86
CA ILE A 134 -1.51 -1.77 9.63
C ILE A 134 -2.71 -0.87 9.92
N TRP A 135 -3.10 -0.07 8.93
CA TRP A 135 -4.31 0.74 8.98
C TRP A 135 -4.96 0.81 7.60
N LEU A 136 -6.29 0.84 7.57
CA LEU A 136 -7.04 1.27 6.40
C LEU A 136 -7.57 2.69 6.64
N LYS A 137 -7.23 3.61 5.74
CA LYS A 137 -7.59 5.02 5.85
C LYS A 137 -8.15 5.58 4.56
N ASN A 138 -9.05 6.55 4.68
CA ASN A 138 -9.42 7.40 3.56
C ASN A 138 -8.27 8.38 3.26
N LEU A 139 -8.19 8.86 2.03
CA LEU A 139 -7.19 9.84 1.61
C LEU A 139 -7.15 11.08 2.53
N TRP A 140 -8.30 11.63 2.88
CA TRP A 140 -8.37 12.85 3.70
C TRP A 140 -7.94 12.62 5.16
N GLU A 141 -7.92 11.37 5.66
CA GLU A 141 -7.45 11.04 7.01
C GLU A 141 -5.92 11.02 7.12
N ILE A 142 -5.22 10.92 6.00
CA ILE A 142 -3.74 10.86 5.94
C ILE A 142 -3.12 12.17 5.44
N CYS A 143 -3.95 13.18 5.17
CA CYS A 143 -3.56 14.53 4.83
C CYS A 143 -3.60 15.44 6.07
N SER A 144 -2.83 16.51 6.04
CA SER A 144 -2.88 17.58 7.04
C SER A 144 -2.68 18.94 6.39
N THR A 145 -2.89 20.02 7.15
CA THR A 145 -2.41 21.36 6.78
C THR A 145 -0.90 21.49 7.03
N SER A 146 -0.27 22.55 6.53
CA SER A 146 1.14 22.85 6.84
C SER A 146 1.39 24.36 6.88
N GLY A 147 1.48 24.92 8.09
CA GLY A 147 1.81 26.33 8.30
C GLY A 147 0.86 27.26 7.52
N THR A 148 1.39 27.95 6.51
CA THR A 148 0.66 28.86 5.64
C THR A 148 -0.18 28.18 4.56
N TRP A 149 0.02 26.88 4.33
CA TRP A 149 -0.64 26.14 3.26
C TRP A 149 -1.84 25.34 3.79
N PRO A 150 -2.99 25.39 3.09
CA PRO A 150 -4.19 24.66 3.49
C PRO A 150 -4.03 23.13 3.36
N VAL A 151 -3.03 22.67 2.62
CA VAL A 151 -2.65 21.26 2.50
C VAL A 151 -1.13 21.17 2.62
N LYS A 152 -0.64 20.12 3.29
CA LYS A 152 0.79 19.84 3.42
C LYS A 152 1.37 19.51 2.05
N VAL A 153 2.42 20.27 1.70
CA VAL A 153 3.20 20.13 0.46
C VAL A 153 4.69 20.15 0.84
N GLN A 154 5.52 19.51 0.02
CA GLN A 154 6.99 19.55 0.09
C GLN A 154 7.56 20.36 -1.07
#